data_AF-A0A534NVW9-F1
#
_entry.id   AF-A0A534NVW9-F1
#
_cell.length_a   1.000
_cell.length_b   1.000
_cell.length_c   1.000
_cell.angle_alpha   90.00
_cell.angle_beta   90.00
_cell.angle_gamma   90.00
#
_symmetry.space_group_name_H-M   'P 1'
#
loop_
_entity.id
_entity.type
_entity.pdbx_description
1 polymer ?
#
loop_
_entity_poly.entity_id
_entity_poly.type
_entity_poly.pdbx_seq_one_letter_code
_entity_poly.pdbx_strand_id
1 'polypeptide(L)'
;SIEAPEADSRVYVASAKVGVIALDAANGEAVWTAALPGANHLLVDGPRVIAGGRGELQALDRRSGATIWKVALGRDRYPTQPVIMNGLVLVARDRGPLLGVDAQTGEPRGEFDPGSGFSQPVLALPGVAYIVSNGGALFSLGLLP
;
A
#
# COMPACT_ATOMS: atom_id res chain seq x y z
N SER A 1 8.87 -1.94 33.29
CA SER A 1 9.88 -2.11 32.24
C SER A 1 9.19 -1.91 30.92
N ILE A 2 9.51 -0.85 30.18
CA ILE A 2 9.02 -0.69 28.81
C ILE A 2 10.00 -1.51 27.99
N GLU A 3 9.58 -2.68 27.51
CA GLU A 3 10.35 -3.42 26.50
C GLU A 3 10.58 -2.46 25.34
N ALA A 4 11.86 -2.22 25.01
CA ALA A 4 12.18 -1.63 23.73
C ALA A 4 11.49 -2.50 22.66
N PRO A 5 10.77 -1.90 21.68
CA PRO A 5 10.16 -2.70 20.63
C PRO A 5 11.28 -3.52 20.01
N GLU A 6 11.18 -4.84 20.17
CA GLU A 6 12.07 -5.82 19.56
C GLU A 6 12.19 -5.38 18.10
N ALA A 7 13.39 -5.01 17.67
CA ALA A 7 13.62 -4.54 16.31
C ALA A 7 13.22 -5.71 15.42
N ASP A 8 11.99 -5.64 14.92
CA ASP A 8 11.33 -6.75 14.24
C ASP A 8 12.10 -6.96 12.94
N SER A 9 13.09 -7.85 13.03
CA SER A 9 14.08 -8.16 12.01
C SER A 9 13.42 -9.10 11.02
N ARG A 10 12.39 -8.58 10.37
CA ARG A 10 11.60 -9.31 9.38
C ARG A 10 11.77 -8.67 8.02
N VAL A 11 11.80 -9.53 7.01
CA VAL A 11 11.69 -9.16 5.60
C VAL A 11 10.28 -9.46 5.14
N TYR A 12 9.64 -8.50 4.47
CA TYR A 12 8.31 -8.71 3.89
C TYR A 12 8.43 -8.80 2.37
N VAL A 13 7.76 -9.79 1.79
CA VAL A 13 7.80 -10.07 0.35
C VAL A 13 6.39 -10.12 -0.20
N ALA A 14 6.15 -9.40 -1.30
CA ALA A 14 4.94 -9.55 -2.10
C ALA A 14 5.20 -10.62 -3.18
N SER A 15 4.34 -11.62 -3.23
CA SER A 15 4.38 -12.73 -4.18
C SER A 15 3.05 -12.82 -4.91
N ALA A 16 3.07 -12.68 -6.23
CA ALA A 16 1.86 -12.73 -7.04
C ALA A 16 1.08 -14.06 -6.90
N LYS A 17 1.77 -15.14 -6.54
CA LYS A 17 1.18 -16.48 -6.37
C LYS A 17 0.67 -16.73 -4.95
N VAL A 18 1.38 -16.26 -3.94
CA VAL A 18 1.13 -16.62 -2.53
C VAL A 18 0.40 -15.51 -1.78
N GLY A 19 0.73 -14.25 -2.06
CA GLY A 19 0.32 -13.09 -1.28
C GLY A 19 1.51 -12.43 -0.59
N VAL A 20 1.34 -12.05 0.67
CA VAL A 20 2.40 -11.42 1.48
C VAL A 20 3.02 -12.46 2.39
N ILE A 21 4.36 -12.49 2.42
CA ILE A 21 5.13 -13.39 3.27
C ILE A 21 6.00 -12.54 4.18
N ALA A 22 5.98 -12.81 5.48
CA ALA A 22 6.99 -12.32 6.40
C ALA A 22 8.02 -13.41 6.66
N LEU A 23 9.28 -13.07 6.50
CA LEU A 23 10.42 -13.93 6.73
C LEU A 23 11.21 -13.39 7.92
N ASP A 24 11.77 -14.28 8.74
CA ASP A 24 12.84 -13.93 9.65
C ASP A 24 14.07 -13.48 8.83
N ALA A 25 14.62 -12.31 9.13
CA ALA A 25 15.70 -11.74 8.33
C ALA A 25 17.05 -12.45 8.54
N ALA A 26 17.24 -13.16 9.66
CA ALA A 26 18.49 -13.85 9.96
C ALA A 26 18.60 -15.19 9.24
N ASN A 27 17.49 -15.93 9.10
CA ASN A 27 17.52 -17.28 8.51
C ASN A 27 16.63 -17.46 7.27
N GLY A 28 15.76 -16.49 6.94
CA GLY A 28 14.87 -16.53 5.79
C GLY A 28 13.65 -17.45 5.95
N GLU A 29 13.38 -17.97 7.14
CA GLU A 29 12.23 -18.81 7.41
C GLU A 29 10.94 -18.00 7.45
N ALA A 30 9.85 -18.56 6.91
CA ALA A 30 8.56 -17.91 6.93
C ALA A 30 7.97 -17.87 8.35
N VAL A 31 7.72 -16.66 8.85
CA VAL A 31 7.06 -16.41 10.14
C VAL A 31 5.54 -16.44 9.97
N TRP A 32 5.03 -15.77 8.93
CA TRP A 32 3.62 -15.81 8.57
C TRP A 32 3.42 -15.61 7.07
N THR A 33 2.25 -15.99 6.59
CA THR A 33 1.81 -15.75 5.21
C THR A 33 0.36 -15.30 5.20
N ALA A 34 0.05 -14.28 4.39
CA ALA A 34 -1.28 -13.75 4.20
C ALA A 34 -1.66 -13.80 2.71
N ALA A 35 -2.87 -14.29 2.42
CA ALA A 35 -3.36 -14.43 1.07
C ALA A 35 -3.72 -13.06 0.46
N LEU A 36 -3.10 -12.73 -0.66
CA LEU A 36 -3.43 -11.56 -1.48
C LEU A 36 -3.13 -11.90 -2.95
N PRO A 37 -4.13 -12.34 -3.72
CA PRO A 37 -3.93 -12.74 -5.11
C PRO A 37 -3.26 -11.64 -5.94
N GLY A 38 -2.19 -11.97 -6.65
CA GLY A 38 -1.48 -11.01 -7.49
C GLY A 38 -0.77 -9.91 -6.70
N ALA A 39 -0.43 -10.13 -5.43
CA ALA A 39 0.38 -9.19 -4.65
C ALA A 39 1.66 -8.80 -5.42
N ASN A 40 1.85 -7.50 -5.64
CA ASN A 40 2.94 -6.96 -6.45
C ASN A 40 3.67 -5.78 -5.79
N HIS A 41 3.03 -5.13 -4.81
CA HIS A 41 3.64 -4.04 -4.07
C HIS A 41 3.31 -4.14 -2.58
N LEU A 42 4.23 -3.66 -1.75
CA LEU A 42 4.01 -3.50 -0.32
C LEU A 42 4.77 -2.27 0.20
N LEU A 43 4.35 -1.82 1.38
CA LEU A 43 5.07 -0.86 2.23
C LEU A 43 4.88 -1.28 3.69
N VAL A 44 5.83 -0.91 4.55
CA VAL A 44 5.71 -1.08 6.01
C VAL A 44 5.42 0.28 6.63
N ASP A 45 4.37 0.36 7.45
CA ASP A 45 3.94 1.56 8.16
C ASP A 45 3.71 1.26 9.64
N GLY A 46 4.74 1.48 10.45
CA GLY A 46 4.72 1.18 11.88
C GLY A 46 4.32 -0.29 12.16
N PRO A 47 3.15 -0.55 12.78
CA PRO A 47 2.66 -1.91 13.06
C PRO A 47 1.95 -2.57 11.88
N ARG A 48 1.92 -1.95 10.70
CA ARG A 48 1.17 -2.41 9.52
C ARG A 48 2.09 -2.77 8.36
N VAL A 49 1.72 -3.80 7.61
CA VAL A 49 2.21 -4.04 6.25
C VAL A 49 1.04 -3.76 5.31
N ILE A 50 1.18 -2.75 4.45
CA ILE A 50 0.14 -2.39 3.47
C ILE A 50 0.57 -2.94 2.12
N ALA A 51 -0.28 -3.78 1.52
CA ALA A 51 0.04 -4.50 0.30
C ALA A 51 -1.07 -4.35 -0.75
N GLY A 52 -0.64 -4.12 -1.98
CA GLY A 52 -1.49 -4.08 -3.16
C GLY A 52 -1.38 -5.38 -3.94
N GLY A 53 -2.52 -5.90 -4.36
CA GLY A 53 -2.63 -7.06 -5.26
C GLY A 53 -3.75 -6.85 -6.27
N ARG A 54 -4.08 -7.90 -7.02
CA ARG A 54 -5.07 -7.83 -8.09
C ARG A 54 -6.45 -7.48 -7.51
N GLY A 55 -6.85 -6.22 -7.72
CA GLY A 55 -8.15 -5.68 -7.34
C GLY A 55 -8.36 -5.43 -5.86
N GLU A 56 -7.31 -5.49 -5.04
CA GLU A 56 -7.43 -5.33 -3.59
C GLU A 56 -6.19 -4.66 -2.98
N LEU A 57 -6.43 -3.81 -1.99
CA LEU A 57 -5.44 -3.27 -1.07
C LEU A 57 -5.74 -3.83 0.33
N GLN A 58 -4.74 -4.34 1.03
CA GLN A 58 -4.88 -4.83 2.41
C GLN A 58 -3.89 -4.11 3.33
N ALA A 59 -4.28 -3.90 4.58
CA ALA A 59 -3.33 -3.74 5.68
C ALA A 59 -3.35 -4.98 6.56
N LEU A 60 -2.15 -5.44 6.87
CA LEU A 60 -1.89 -6.61 7.70
C LEU A 60 -1.18 -6.17 8.97
N ASP A 61 -1.53 -6.80 10.09
CA ASP A 61 -0.77 -6.70 11.32
C ASP A 61 0.63 -7.25 11.08
N ARG A 62 1.65 -6.43 11.34
CA ARG A 62 3.04 -6.72 11.03
C ARG A 62 3.58 -7.94 11.79
N ARG A 63 3.06 -8.19 13.00
CA ARG A 63 3.50 -9.29 13.86
C ARG A 63 2.86 -10.63 13.49
N SER A 64 1.60 -10.64 13.08
CA SER A 64 0.82 -11.87 12.90
C SER A 64 0.41 -12.16 11.46
N GLY A 65 0.45 -11.16 10.57
CA GLY A 65 -0.10 -11.24 9.22
C GLY A 65 -1.64 -11.18 9.18
N ALA A 66 -2.30 -10.95 10.32
CA ALA A 66 -3.76 -10.84 10.38
C ALA A 66 -4.24 -9.60 9.61
N THR A 67 -5.28 -9.73 8.80
CA THR A 67 -5.88 -8.58 8.09
C THR A 67 -6.50 -7.61 9.08
N ILE A 68 -6.04 -6.36 9.07
CA ILE A 68 -6.62 -5.24 9.83
C ILE A 68 -7.78 -4.64 9.04
N TRP A 69 -7.54 -4.33 7.77
CA TRP A 69 -8.56 -3.83 6.86
C TRP A 69 -8.24 -4.25 5.42
N LYS A 70 -9.26 -4.18 4.56
CA LYS A 70 -9.14 -4.41 3.11
C LYS A 70 -10.03 -3.43 2.34
N VAL A 71 -9.54 -3.01 1.18
CA VAL A 71 -10.24 -2.11 0.26
C VAL A 71 -10.27 -2.76 -1.12
N ALA A 72 -11.48 -2.89 -1.68
CA ALA A 72 -11.66 -3.33 -3.05
C ALA A 72 -11.25 -2.22 -4.01
N LEU A 73 -10.30 -2.52 -4.90
CA LEU A 73 -9.83 -1.60 -5.94
C LEU A 73 -10.54 -1.83 -7.29
N GLY A 74 -11.43 -2.83 -7.37
CA GLY A 74 -12.13 -3.22 -8.60
C GLY A 74 -11.42 -4.35 -9.35
N ARG A 75 -12.14 -5.05 -10.22
CA ARG A 75 -11.70 -6.34 -10.77
C ARG A 75 -10.47 -6.22 -11.68
N ASP A 76 -9.56 -7.18 -11.55
CA ASP A 76 -8.44 -7.49 -12.46
C ASP A 76 -7.41 -6.39 -12.75
N ARG A 77 -7.32 -5.37 -11.88
CA ARG A 77 -6.29 -4.31 -11.99
C ARG A 77 -5.20 -4.49 -10.94
N TYR A 78 -3.96 -4.28 -11.33
CA TYR A 78 -2.85 -4.15 -10.40
C TYR A 78 -2.77 -2.70 -9.92
N PRO A 79 -2.71 -2.45 -8.60
CA PRO A 79 -2.45 -1.11 -8.09
C PRO A 79 -1.01 -0.68 -8.39
N THR A 80 -0.78 0.63 -8.40
CA THR A 80 0.57 1.18 -8.26
C THR A 80 1.15 0.86 -6.89
N GLN A 81 2.45 1.10 -6.69
CA GLN A 81 3.02 1.03 -5.35
C GLN A 81 2.24 1.98 -4.41
N PRO A 82 1.71 1.48 -3.27
CA PRO A 82 1.06 2.34 -2.30
C PRO A 82 2.10 3.24 -1.64
N VAL A 83 1.69 4.48 -1.31
CA VAL A 83 2.53 5.47 -0.67
C VAL A 83 1.77 6.12 0.47
N ILE A 84 2.43 6.45 1.57
CA ILE A 84 1.79 7.13 2.69
C ILE A 84 2.13 8.60 2.71
N MET A 85 1.09 9.43 2.85
CA MET A 85 1.23 10.87 3.07
C MET A 85 0.13 11.35 4.01
N ASN A 86 0.51 12.00 5.11
CA ASN A 86 -0.41 12.57 6.11
C ASN A 86 -1.48 11.57 6.61
N GLY A 87 -1.10 10.31 6.84
CA GLY A 87 -2.03 9.28 7.32
C GLY A 87 -2.94 8.68 6.25
N LEU A 88 -2.80 9.07 4.98
CA LEU A 88 -3.48 8.44 3.84
C LEU A 88 -2.54 7.49 3.11
N VAL A 89 -3.05 6.33 2.72
CA VAL A 89 -2.47 5.51 1.66
C VAL A 89 -2.98 6.04 0.33
N LEU A 90 -2.06 6.49 -0.50
CA LEU A 90 -2.30 6.89 -1.87
C LEU A 90 -1.97 5.72 -2.80
N VAL A 91 -2.96 5.30 -3.60
CA VAL A 91 -2.80 4.20 -4.55
C VAL A 91 -3.63 4.47 -5.78
N ALA A 92 -3.04 4.32 -6.97
CA ALA A 92 -3.79 4.40 -8.20
C ALA A 92 -4.19 3.00 -8.65
N ARG A 93 -5.40 2.92 -9.21
CA ARG A 93 -5.84 1.76 -9.98
C ARG A 93 -5.18 1.83 -11.35
N ASP A 94 -4.73 0.70 -11.92
CA ASP A 94 -4.21 0.70 -13.29
C ASP A 94 -5.21 1.36 -14.25
N ARG A 95 -4.78 2.48 -14.86
CA ARG A 95 -5.60 3.35 -15.74
C ARG A 95 -6.90 3.88 -15.10
N GLY A 96 -6.94 4.00 -13.78
CA GLY A 96 -8.04 4.60 -13.02
C GLY A 96 -7.58 5.76 -12.15
N PRO A 97 -8.46 6.29 -11.28
CA PRO A 97 -8.12 7.41 -10.41
C PRO A 97 -7.09 7.02 -9.35
N LEU A 98 -6.44 8.04 -8.83
CA LEU A 98 -5.69 7.97 -7.58
C LEU A 98 -6.68 7.97 -6.41
N LEU A 99 -6.62 6.95 -5.57
CA LEU A 99 -7.42 6.85 -4.36
C LEU A 99 -6.59 7.27 -3.16
N GLY A 100 -7.21 7.99 -2.23
CA GLY A 100 -6.72 8.20 -0.88
C GLY A 100 -7.59 7.44 0.10
N VAL A 101 -6.99 6.51 0.86
CA VAL A 101 -7.66 5.77 1.94
C VAL A 101 -6.97 6.02 3.25
N ASP A 102 -7.73 6.04 4.35
CA ASP A 102 -7.18 6.15 5.70
C ASP A 102 -6.24 4.97 5.98
N ALA A 103 -5.00 5.24 6.39
CA ALA A 103 -4.02 4.20 6.59
C ALA A 103 -4.35 3.28 7.78
N GLN A 104 -5.10 3.79 8.78
CA GLN A 104 -5.46 3.04 9.97
C GLN A 104 -6.73 2.22 9.79
N THR A 105 -7.72 2.77 9.08
CA THR A 105 -9.06 2.14 8.97
C THR A 105 -9.36 1.55 7.59
N GLY A 106 -8.64 1.98 6.54
CA GLY A 106 -8.96 1.65 5.16
C GLY A 106 -10.15 2.42 4.59
N GLU A 107 -10.72 3.36 5.34
CA GLU A 107 -11.86 4.15 4.86
C GLU A 107 -11.47 5.06 3.69
N PRO A 108 -12.25 5.10 2.60
CA PRO A 108 -12.01 6.04 1.50
C PRO A 108 -12.13 7.49 1.98
N ARG A 109 -11.13 8.31 1.66
CA ARG A 109 -11.10 9.75 2.00
C ARG A 109 -11.25 10.65 0.79
N GLY A 110 -10.94 10.15 -0.40
CA GLY A 110 -11.15 10.87 -1.64
C GLY A 110 -10.53 10.16 -2.83
N GLU A 111 -10.84 10.68 -4.02
CA GLU A 111 -10.21 10.23 -5.27
C GLU A 111 -9.93 11.40 -6.20
N PHE A 112 -8.94 11.22 -7.07
CA PHE A 112 -8.58 12.16 -8.11
C PHE A 112 -8.44 11.41 -9.44
N ASP A 113 -9.27 11.78 -10.42
CA ASP A 113 -9.24 11.19 -11.77
C ASP A 113 -8.73 12.20 -12.80
N PRO A 114 -7.56 11.96 -13.43
CA PRO A 114 -7.07 12.79 -14.52
C PRO A 114 -7.68 12.41 -15.88
N GLY A 115 -8.64 11.48 -15.92
CA GLY A 115 -9.28 10.91 -17.12
C GLY A 115 -8.42 9.94 -17.92
N SER A 116 -7.09 10.03 -17.78
CA SER A 116 -6.10 9.13 -18.41
C SER A 116 -5.59 8.04 -17.46
N GLY A 117 -5.93 8.15 -16.17
CA GLY A 117 -5.41 7.32 -15.09
C GLY A 117 -3.91 7.43 -14.86
N PHE A 118 -3.40 6.53 -14.02
CA PHE A 118 -2.00 6.47 -13.63
C PHE A 118 -1.44 5.06 -13.72
N SER A 119 -0.15 4.97 -14.04
CA SER A 119 0.62 3.72 -13.99
C SER A 119 1.91 3.85 -13.18
N GLN A 120 2.27 5.07 -12.77
CA GLN A 120 3.42 5.35 -11.91
C GLN A 120 2.95 5.62 -10.47
N PRO A 121 3.76 5.26 -9.47
CA PRO A 121 3.44 5.59 -8.09
C PRO A 121 3.53 7.10 -7.83
N VAL A 122 2.86 7.55 -6.78
CA VAL A 122 2.95 8.91 -6.28
C VAL A 122 4.36 9.15 -5.71
N LEU A 123 4.95 10.32 -5.96
CA LEU A 123 6.06 10.83 -5.16
C LEU A 123 5.49 11.69 -4.02
N ALA A 124 5.50 11.17 -2.80
CA ALA A 124 5.05 11.91 -1.62
C ALA A 124 6.22 12.64 -0.94
N LEU A 125 6.03 13.93 -0.68
CA LEU A 125 6.89 14.78 0.12
C LEU A 125 6.07 15.38 1.27
N PRO A 126 6.70 15.96 2.32
CA PRO A 126 5.96 16.65 3.37
C PRO A 126 4.99 17.69 2.79
N GLY A 127 3.68 17.45 2.94
CA GLY A 127 2.61 18.35 2.53
C GLY A 127 2.23 18.35 1.04
N VAL A 128 2.92 17.60 0.17
CA VAL A 128 2.62 17.58 -1.26
C VAL A 128 2.92 16.23 -1.91
N ALA A 129 2.03 15.79 -2.79
CA ALA A 129 2.22 14.62 -3.65
C ALA A 129 2.37 15.05 -5.10
N TYR A 130 3.28 14.42 -5.83
CA TYR A 130 3.44 14.58 -7.27
C TYR A 130 3.10 13.27 -7.99
N ILE A 131 2.35 13.36 -9.09
CA ILE A 131 2.02 12.20 -9.92
C ILE A 131 1.88 12.59 -11.39
N VAL A 132 2.39 11.75 -12.28
CA VAL A 132 2.27 11.92 -13.73
C VAL A 132 1.18 10.98 -14.25
N SER A 133 0.17 11.54 -14.92
CA SER A 133 -0.86 10.75 -15.56
C SER A 133 -0.35 10.06 -16.82
N ASN A 134 -1.07 9.03 -17.27
CA ASN A 134 -0.73 8.35 -18.52
C ASN A 134 -0.93 9.24 -19.76
N GLY A 135 -1.64 10.37 -19.62
CA GLY A 135 -1.75 11.42 -20.64
C GLY A 135 -0.56 12.39 -20.67
N GLY A 136 0.44 12.21 -19.81
CA GLY A 136 1.67 13.03 -19.78
C GLY A 136 1.56 14.32 -18.96
N ALA A 137 0.49 14.51 -18.19
CA ALA A 137 0.33 15.67 -17.32
C ALA A 137 0.90 15.39 -15.92
N LEU A 138 1.70 16.31 -15.39
CA LEU A 138 2.18 16.30 -14.01
C LEU A 138 1.20 17.07 -13.12
N PHE A 139 0.74 16.42 -12.05
CA PHE A 139 -0.12 17.02 -11.03
C PHE A 139 0.62 17.15 -9.70
N SER A 140 0.36 18.25 -9.00
CA SER A 140 0.68 18.41 -7.57
C SER A 140 -0.61 18.35 -6.76
N LEU A 141 -0.66 17.50 -5.76
CA LEU A 141 -1.80 17.32 -4.87
C LEU A 141 -1.40 17.75 -3.47
N GLY A 142 -2.01 18.84 -2.99
CA GLY A 142 -1.99 19.20 -1.58
C GLY A 142 -3.10 18.45 -0.86
N LEU A 143 -2.80 17.85 0.28
CA LEU A 143 -3.84 17.36 1.18
C LEU A 143 -4.22 18.53 2.09
N LEU A 144 -5.48 18.98 1.99
CA LEU A 144 -6.00 19.99 2.90
C LEU A 144 -5.94 19.44 4.35
N PRO A 145 -5.63 20.30 5.34
CA PRO A 145 -5.52 19.91 6.74
C PRO A 145 -6.83 19.39 7.33
#